data_AF-A0A0C9U466-F1
#
_entry.id   AF-A0A0C9U466-F1
#
_cell.length_a   1.000
_cell.length_b   1.000
_cell.length_c   1.000
_cell.angle_alpha   90.00
_cell.angle_beta   90.00
_cell.angle_gamma   90.00
#
_symmetry.space_group_name_H-M   'P 1'
#
loop_
_entity.id
_entity.type
_entity.pdbx_description
1 polymer ?
#
loop_
_entity_poly.entity_id
_entity_poly.type
_entity_poly.pdbx_seq_one_letter_code
_entity_poly.pdbx_strand_id
1 'polypeptide(L)'
;MYEQECPLNEAGTCLQPGCTNRGTFDCLDCDFEGLFCTTCLKGTHTWLPFHRPREWLDGHFRKRSLAYLGYILALGHGGNPCPYIDDELGPQVMMIADLTGIHEVIMGWCRCASAPSTVQQLFRRRMFPASMSRPRIAFTFRLLKLFHMLNHVARTTPWDFVGTLHRLTDNVNPKGAPVSIDTLYIMCLSK
;
A
#
# COMPACT_ATOMS: atom_id res chain seq x y z
N MET A 1 9.10 -16.45 -16.18
CA MET A 1 7.81 -15.72 -16.21
C MET A 1 6.59 -16.66 -16.08
N TYR A 2 6.74 -18.00 -15.96
CA TYR A 2 5.59 -18.93 -15.98
C TYR A 2 5.52 -19.94 -14.82
N GLU A 3 6.44 -19.91 -13.85
CA GLU A 3 6.45 -20.89 -12.74
C GLU A 3 5.69 -20.41 -11.48
N GLN A 4 5.34 -19.12 -11.41
CA GLN A 4 4.63 -18.49 -10.26
C GLN A 4 3.12 -18.30 -10.50
N GLU A 5 2.53 -19.02 -11.45
CA GLU A 5 1.12 -18.91 -11.79
C GLU A 5 0.22 -19.88 -11.00
N CYS A 6 0.78 -20.79 -10.21
CA CYS A 6 0.04 -21.72 -9.36
C CYS A 6 0.77 -21.88 -8.01
N PRO A 7 0.06 -21.93 -6.86
CA PRO A 7 0.70 -22.23 -5.58
C PRO A 7 1.29 -23.64 -5.57
N LEU A 8 2.54 -23.79 -5.07
CA LEU A 8 3.16 -25.11 -4.93
C LEU A 8 2.37 -26.08 -4.03
N ASN A 9 1.56 -25.54 -3.11
CA ASN A 9 0.72 -26.33 -2.22
C ASN A 9 -0.77 -26.11 -2.51
N GLU A 10 -1.33 -26.92 -3.41
CA GLU A 10 -2.76 -26.94 -3.70
C GLU A 10 -3.63 -27.33 -2.50
N ALA A 11 -3.06 -27.98 -1.48
CA ALA A 11 -3.80 -28.31 -0.26
C ALA A 11 -4.32 -27.06 0.46
N GLY A 12 -3.81 -25.87 0.11
CA GLY A 12 -4.34 -24.60 0.54
C GLY A 12 -4.32 -24.46 2.05
N THR A 13 -3.32 -25.02 2.74
CA THR A 13 -3.14 -24.81 4.18
C THR A 13 -2.36 -23.51 4.40
N CYS A 14 -2.75 -22.74 5.42
CA CYS A 14 -2.06 -21.51 5.77
C CYS A 14 -0.60 -21.79 6.17
N LEU A 15 0.34 -21.00 5.62
CA LEU A 15 1.78 -21.11 5.85
C LEU A 15 2.18 -20.81 7.30
N GLN A 16 1.39 -20.00 8.00
CA GLN A 16 1.68 -19.60 9.38
C GLN A 16 1.72 -20.84 10.31
N PRO A 17 2.83 -21.07 11.04
CA PRO A 17 2.92 -22.19 11.97
C PRO A 17 1.78 -22.20 13.00
N GLY A 18 1.15 -23.36 13.19
CA GLY A 18 0.02 -23.54 14.10
C GLY A 18 -1.33 -23.04 13.59
N CYS A 19 -1.40 -22.47 12.38
CA CYS A 19 -2.66 -22.08 11.77
C CYS A 19 -3.25 -23.23 10.94
N THR A 20 -4.47 -23.66 11.28
CA THR A 20 -5.19 -24.73 10.57
C THR A 20 -6.17 -24.19 9.53
N ASN A 21 -6.21 -22.88 9.31
CA ASN A 21 -7.10 -22.26 8.34
C ASN A 21 -6.64 -22.52 6.91
N ARG A 22 -7.59 -22.43 5.98
CA ARG A 22 -7.29 -22.46 4.55
C ARG A 22 -6.51 -21.20 4.15
N GLY A 23 -5.33 -21.40 3.57
CA GLY A 23 -4.55 -20.39 2.88
C GLY A 23 -5.01 -20.23 1.44
N THR A 24 -5.29 -19.00 1.04
CA THR A 24 -5.67 -18.63 -0.33
C THR A 24 -4.90 -17.42 -0.83
N PHE A 25 -4.10 -16.77 0.00
CA PHE A 25 -3.40 -15.53 -0.36
C PHE A 25 -1.90 -15.71 -0.43
N ASP A 26 -1.32 -15.33 -1.56
CA ASP A 26 0.11 -15.12 -1.74
C ASP A 26 0.43 -13.60 -1.68
N CYS A 27 1.70 -13.23 -1.59
CA CYS A 27 2.17 -11.85 -1.68
C CYS A 27 3.33 -11.72 -2.69
N LEU A 28 3.14 -10.86 -3.69
CA LEU A 28 4.15 -10.59 -4.74
C LEU A 28 5.47 -10.00 -4.24
N ASP A 29 5.44 -9.36 -3.07
CA ASP A 29 6.58 -8.62 -2.51
C ASP A 29 7.27 -9.39 -1.38
N CYS A 30 6.79 -10.59 -1.04
CA CYS A 30 7.43 -11.45 -0.06
C CYS A 30 8.30 -12.48 -0.77
N ASP A 31 9.51 -12.72 -0.25
CA ASP A 31 10.41 -13.75 -0.79
C ASP A 31 10.10 -15.17 -0.27
N PHE A 32 9.02 -15.33 0.49
CA PHE A 32 8.59 -16.62 1.04
C PHE A 32 7.54 -17.27 0.15
N GLU A 33 7.66 -18.58 -0.01
CA GLU A 33 6.74 -19.37 -0.80
C GLU A 33 5.63 -19.99 0.07
N GLY A 34 4.38 -19.81 -0.34
CA GLY A 34 3.22 -20.43 0.32
C GLY A 34 2.00 -19.50 0.40
N LEU A 35 0.88 -20.06 0.88
CA LEU A 35 -0.39 -19.33 0.99
C LEU A 35 -0.72 -19.00 2.44
N PHE A 36 -1.21 -17.80 2.70
CA PHE A 36 -1.75 -17.37 3.98
C PHE A 36 -3.28 -17.36 3.96
N CYS A 37 -3.90 -17.61 5.11
CA CYS A 37 -5.29 -17.20 5.31
C CYS A 37 -5.35 -15.68 5.51
N THR A 38 -6.53 -15.07 5.35
CA THR A 38 -6.69 -13.61 5.46
C THR A 38 -6.16 -13.03 6.78
N THR A 39 -6.39 -13.72 7.90
CA THR A 39 -5.94 -13.27 9.23
C THR A 39 -4.42 -13.27 9.35
N CYS A 40 -3.78 -14.39 8.97
CA CYS A 40 -2.33 -14.50 9.04
C CYS A 40 -1.65 -13.56 8.05
N LEU A 41 -2.21 -13.39 6.84
CA LEU A 41 -1.71 -12.42 5.87
C LEU A 41 -1.68 -11.01 6.46
N LYS A 42 -2.79 -10.55 7.05
CA LYS A 42 -2.85 -9.23 7.68
C LYS A 42 -1.87 -9.10 8.85
N GLY A 43 -1.74 -10.14 9.67
CA GLY A 43 -0.79 -10.18 10.78
C GLY A 43 0.66 -10.02 10.32
N THR A 44 1.09 -10.84 9.36
CA THR A 44 2.45 -10.79 8.78
C THR A 44 2.74 -9.45 8.11
N HIS A 45 1.72 -8.80 7.53
CA HIS A 45 1.86 -7.53 6.81
C HIS A 45 1.55 -6.29 7.65
N THR A 46 1.45 -6.40 8.97
CA THR A 46 1.15 -5.27 9.88
C THR A 46 2.11 -4.07 9.70
N TRP A 47 3.35 -4.32 9.28
CA TRP A 47 4.36 -3.28 9.04
C TRP A 47 4.72 -3.09 7.58
N LEU A 48 3.99 -3.77 6.69
CA LEU A 48 4.26 -3.85 5.26
C LEU A 48 3.00 -3.46 4.46
N PRO A 49 2.45 -2.24 4.65
CA PRO A 49 1.15 -1.85 4.12
C PRO A 49 1.12 -1.69 2.58
N PHE A 50 2.28 -1.74 1.92
CA PHE A 50 2.44 -1.56 0.47
C PHE A 50 2.83 -2.86 -0.25
N HIS A 51 2.75 -3.98 0.45
CA HIS A 51 2.87 -5.30 -0.15
C HIS A 51 1.58 -5.65 -0.90
N ARG A 52 1.74 -6.36 -2.02
CA ARG A 52 0.67 -6.61 -3.00
C ARG A 52 0.21 -8.06 -2.90
N PRO A 53 -0.85 -8.34 -2.12
CA PRO A 53 -1.39 -9.67 -2.03
C PRO A 53 -2.09 -10.10 -3.32
N ARG A 54 -2.14 -11.40 -3.55
CA ARG A 54 -2.91 -12.03 -4.63
C ARG A 54 -3.70 -13.19 -4.06
N GLU A 55 -4.94 -13.34 -4.50
CA GLU A 55 -5.82 -14.41 -4.09
C GLU A 55 -5.82 -15.52 -5.13
N TRP A 56 -5.60 -16.75 -4.68
CA TRP A 56 -5.76 -17.97 -5.47
C TRP A 56 -7.24 -18.33 -5.54
N LEU A 57 -7.84 -18.16 -6.72
CA LEU A 57 -9.26 -18.42 -6.95
C LEU A 57 -9.48 -18.92 -8.38
N ASP A 58 -10.29 -19.96 -8.54
CA ASP A 58 -10.67 -20.51 -9.86
C ASP A 58 -9.46 -20.80 -10.79
N GLY A 59 -8.39 -21.38 -10.22
CA GLY A 59 -7.22 -21.80 -10.99
C GLY A 59 -6.27 -20.68 -11.44
N HIS A 60 -6.42 -19.46 -10.93
CA HIS A 60 -5.50 -18.35 -11.21
C HIS A 60 -5.39 -17.38 -10.03
N PHE A 61 -4.32 -16.59 -10.04
CA PHE A 61 -4.14 -15.50 -9.08
C PHE A 61 -4.86 -14.23 -9.53
N ARG A 62 -5.67 -13.67 -8.63
CA ARG A 62 -6.27 -12.33 -8.79
C ARG A 62 -5.55 -11.33 -7.91
N LYS A 63 -5.19 -10.16 -8.46
CA LYS A 63 -4.64 -9.05 -7.67
C LYS A 63 -5.64 -8.63 -6.59
N ARG A 64 -5.14 -8.41 -5.38
CA ARG A 64 -5.88 -7.85 -4.24
C ARG A 64 -5.07 -6.75 -3.58
N SER A 65 -5.71 -5.99 -2.71
CA SER A 65 -5.05 -5.03 -1.83
C SER A 65 -5.25 -5.46 -0.39
N LEU A 66 -4.37 -5.02 0.51
CA LEU A 66 -4.62 -5.18 1.94
C LEU A 66 -5.89 -4.43 2.36
N ALA A 67 -6.19 -3.28 1.75
CA ALA A 67 -7.44 -2.54 1.93
C ALA A 67 -8.68 -3.40 1.61
N TYR A 68 -8.69 -4.13 0.48
CA TYR A 68 -9.77 -5.05 0.12
C TYR A 68 -10.02 -6.12 1.19
N LEU A 69 -8.96 -6.55 1.88
CA LEU A 69 -9.03 -7.53 2.98
C LEU A 69 -9.38 -6.92 4.34
N GLY A 70 -9.71 -5.63 4.37
CA GLY A 70 -10.06 -4.87 5.57
C GLY A 70 -8.85 -4.60 6.47
N TYR A 71 -7.63 -4.55 5.92
CA TYR A 71 -6.47 -4.08 6.66
C TYR A 71 -6.53 -2.57 6.84
N ILE A 72 -6.33 -2.12 8.07
CA ILE A 72 -6.35 -0.70 8.45
C ILE A 72 -4.95 -0.30 8.91
N LEU A 73 -4.36 0.69 8.24
CA LEU A 73 -3.11 1.29 8.66
C LEU A 73 -3.38 2.31 9.77
N ALA A 74 -3.19 1.90 11.02
CA ALA A 74 -3.38 2.78 12.17
C ALA A 74 -2.26 3.83 12.29
N LEU A 75 -2.62 5.11 12.38
CA LEU A 75 -1.68 6.24 12.38
C LEU A 75 -1.26 6.74 13.77
N GLY A 76 -1.71 6.07 14.83
CA GLY A 76 -1.37 6.36 16.22
C GLY A 76 -0.95 5.11 17.01
N HIS A 77 -0.79 5.27 18.33
CA HIS A 77 -0.69 4.19 19.31
C HIS A 77 0.32 3.08 18.97
N GLY A 78 1.46 3.45 18.36
CA GLY A 78 2.48 2.48 17.96
C GLY A 78 1.98 1.43 16.97
N GLY A 79 1.01 1.77 16.11
CA GLY A 79 0.42 0.83 15.14
C GLY A 79 -0.83 0.12 15.60
N ASN A 80 -1.26 0.31 16.85
CA ASN A 80 -2.55 -0.18 17.30
C ASN A 80 -3.69 0.74 16.80
N PRO A 81 -4.88 0.19 16.51
CA PRO A 81 -6.07 0.99 16.22
C PRO A 81 -6.34 2.01 17.33
N CYS A 82 -6.76 3.22 16.92
CA CYS A 82 -7.20 4.22 17.88
C CYS A 82 -8.53 3.78 18.52
N PRO A 83 -8.75 3.92 19.84
CA PRO A 83 -10.05 3.63 20.45
C PRO A 83 -11.21 4.45 19.88
N TYR A 84 -10.90 5.61 19.29
CA TYR A 84 -11.85 6.54 18.68
C TYR A 84 -11.84 6.45 17.14
N ILE A 85 -11.43 5.31 16.59
CA ILE A 85 -11.34 5.12 15.13
C ILE A 85 -12.72 5.06 14.46
N ASP A 86 -13.72 4.55 15.16
CA ASP A 86 -15.10 4.36 14.68
C ASP A 86 -15.99 5.58 14.99
N ASP A 87 -15.43 6.78 14.91
CA ASP A 87 -16.22 8.01 14.98
C ASP A 87 -17.08 8.21 13.71
N GLU A 88 -17.83 9.30 13.62
CA GLU A 88 -18.74 9.58 12.49
C GLU A 88 -18.06 9.53 11.10
N LEU A 89 -16.76 9.76 11.04
CA LEU A 89 -15.99 9.78 9.79
C LEU A 89 -15.30 8.43 9.50
N GLY A 90 -15.13 7.58 10.51
CA GLY A 90 -14.55 6.25 10.42
C GLY A 90 -13.13 6.20 9.83
N PRO A 91 -12.66 4.99 9.48
CA PRO A 91 -11.47 4.79 8.65
C PRO A 91 -11.66 5.37 7.24
N GLN A 92 -10.60 5.95 6.67
CA GLN A 92 -10.68 6.64 5.37
C GLN A 92 -9.78 5.98 4.33
N VAL A 93 -10.31 5.77 3.13
CA VAL A 93 -9.50 5.28 2.00
C VAL A 93 -8.63 6.41 1.46
N MET A 94 -7.34 6.11 1.27
CA MET A 94 -6.36 6.99 0.62
C MET A 94 -5.57 6.24 -0.44
N MET A 95 -5.08 6.98 -1.44
CA MET A 95 -4.12 6.46 -2.41
C MET A 95 -2.70 6.81 -1.96
N ILE A 96 -1.85 5.80 -1.81
CA ILE A 96 -0.47 5.97 -1.41
C ILE A 96 0.44 5.51 -2.55
N ALA A 97 1.22 6.44 -3.11
CA ALA A 97 2.25 6.12 -4.08
C ALA A 97 3.53 5.67 -3.36
N ASP A 98 4.04 4.53 -3.78
CA ASP A 98 5.20 3.87 -3.20
C ASP A 98 6.10 3.22 -4.28
N LEU A 99 7.28 2.71 -3.91
CA LEU A 99 8.23 2.06 -4.84
C LEU A 99 7.61 0.87 -5.60
N THR A 100 6.66 0.16 -5.00
CA THR A 100 6.01 -1.02 -5.62
C THR A 100 4.79 -0.66 -6.47
N GLY A 101 4.42 0.63 -6.53
CA GLY A 101 3.26 1.12 -7.26
C GLY A 101 2.37 2.02 -6.41
N ILE A 102 1.12 2.16 -6.84
CA ILE A 102 0.10 2.97 -6.18
C ILE A 102 -0.85 2.02 -5.45
N HIS A 103 -1.06 2.30 -4.16
CA HIS A 103 -1.78 1.43 -3.25
C HIS A 103 -3.02 2.13 -2.72
N GLU A 104 -4.15 1.44 -2.77
CA GLU A 104 -5.30 1.81 -1.97
C GLU A 104 -5.08 1.34 -0.53
N VAL A 105 -5.17 2.26 0.43
CA VAL A 105 -4.92 1.99 1.85
C VAL A 105 -6.05 2.57 2.69
N ILE A 106 -6.60 1.77 3.60
CA ILE A 106 -7.55 2.24 4.61
C ILE A 106 -6.76 2.82 5.78
N MET A 107 -6.94 4.10 6.04
CA MET A 107 -6.24 4.85 7.07
C MET A 107 -7.06 4.89 8.35
N GLY A 108 -6.48 4.39 9.44
CA GLY A 108 -7.03 4.50 10.78
C GLY A 108 -6.46 5.70 11.50
N TRP A 109 -7.11 6.85 11.37
CA TRP A 109 -6.65 8.10 11.99
C TRP A 109 -6.71 8.01 13.52
N CYS A 110 -5.70 8.58 14.19
CA CYS A 110 -5.79 8.84 15.63
C CYS A 110 -6.67 10.07 15.87
N ARG A 111 -7.67 9.91 16.74
CA ARG A 111 -8.66 10.95 17.07
C ARG A 111 -8.76 11.23 18.57
N CYS A 112 -7.79 10.77 19.35
CA CYS A 112 -7.67 11.17 20.75
C CYS A 112 -7.59 12.70 20.87
N ALA A 113 -7.98 13.24 22.02
CA ALA A 113 -7.88 14.69 22.28
C ALA A 113 -6.45 15.25 22.08
N SER A 114 -5.42 14.44 22.36
CA SER A 114 -4.01 14.79 22.15
C SER A 114 -3.46 14.37 20.78
N ALA A 115 -4.32 13.98 19.83
CA ALA A 115 -3.88 13.52 18.53
C ALA A 115 -3.26 14.69 17.73
N PRO A 116 -2.13 14.47 17.06
CA PRO A 116 -1.56 15.48 16.17
C PRO A 116 -2.41 15.65 14.91
N SER A 117 -2.16 16.70 14.13
CA SER A 117 -2.88 16.95 12.88
C SER A 117 -2.74 15.79 11.88
N THR A 118 -3.67 15.67 10.93
CA THR A 118 -3.65 14.61 9.89
C THR A 118 -2.33 14.57 9.13
N VAL A 119 -1.80 15.74 8.75
CA VAL A 119 -0.49 15.84 8.09
C VAL A 119 0.65 15.34 8.98
N GLN A 120 0.66 15.71 10.26
CA GLN A 120 1.68 15.24 11.20
C GLN A 120 1.61 13.72 11.40
N GLN A 121 0.41 13.14 11.42
CA GLN A 121 0.22 11.68 11.48
C GLN A 121 0.82 10.98 10.25
N LEU A 122 0.64 11.54 9.05
CA LEU A 122 1.27 11.02 7.82
C LEU A 122 2.80 11.13 7.88
N PHE A 123 3.35 12.26 8.33
CA PHE A 123 4.80 12.42 8.48
C PHE A 123 5.40 11.44 9.49
N ARG A 124 4.70 11.15 10.60
CA ARG A 124 5.13 10.11 11.55
C ARG A 124 5.20 8.72 10.91
N ARG A 125 4.46 8.49 9.82
CA ARG A 125 4.54 7.28 8.98
C ARG A 125 5.37 7.45 7.71
N ARG A 126 6.21 8.49 7.64
CA ARG A 126 7.11 8.78 6.51
C ARG A 126 6.37 8.92 5.18
N MET A 127 5.18 9.52 5.23
CA MET A 127 4.36 9.83 4.06
C MET A 127 4.20 11.34 3.94
N PHE A 128 4.35 11.85 2.72
CA PHE A 128 4.14 13.25 2.38
C PHE A 128 2.79 13.39 1.66
N PRO A 129 1.85 14.19 2.17
CA PRO A 129 0.57 14.38 1.51
C PRO A 129 0.68 15.26 0.28
N ALA A 130 -0.11 14.95 -0.75
CA ALA A 130 -0.28 15.82 -1.91
C ALA A 130 -1.00 17.15 -1.59
N SER A 131 -1.80 17.16 -0.53
CA SER A 131 -2.55 18.32 -0.06
C SER A 131 -2.50 18.42 1.46
N MET A 132 -2.18 19.61 1.96
CA MET A 132 -2.09 19.88 3.41
C MET A 132 -3.46 20.06 4.07
N SER A 133 -4.49 20.43 3.31
CA SER A 133 -5.84 20.68 3.83
C SER A 133 -6.71 19.42 3.83
N ARG A 134 -6.64 18.60 2.79
CA ARG A 134 -7.44 17.37 2.67
C ARG A 134 -6.66 16.28 1.90
N PRO A 135 -5.78 15.54 2.58
CA PRO A 135 -4.94 14.55 1.93
C PRO A 135 -5.78 13.34 1.49
N ARG A 136 -6.00 13.19 0.18
CA ARG A 136 -6.51 11.94 -0.41
C ARG A 136 -5.41 11.09 -1.05
N ILE A 137 -4.30 11.74 -1.38
CA ILE A 137 -3.12 11.13 -1.99
C ILE A 137 -1.92 11.47 -1.11
N ALA A 138 -1.04 10.50 -0.88
CA ALA A 138 0.26 10.73 -0.27
C ALA A 138 1.34 9.91 -0.96
N PHE A 139 2.59 10.32 -0.79
CA PHE A 139 3.77 9.68 -1.34
C PHE A 139 4.67 9.24 -0.22
N THR A 140 5.21 8.03 -0.28
CA THR A 140 6.21 7.62 0.72
C THR A 140 7.50 8.43 0.54
N PHE A 141 8.19 8.74 1.63
CA PHE A 141 9.45 9.47 1.57
C PHE A 141 10.51 8.71 0.75
N ARG A 142 10.48 7.37 0.78
CA ARG A 142 11.38 6.54 -0.03
C ARG A 142 11.10 6.69 -1.53
N LEU A 143 9.84 6.78 -1.94
CA LEU A 143 9.48 7.06 -3.33
C LEU A 143 9.99 8.44 -3.77
N LEU A 144 9.75 9.47 -2.96
CA LEU A 144 10.22 10.83 -3.26
C LEU A 144 11.75 10.90 -3.34
N LYS A 145 12.45 10.21 -2.44
CA LYS A 145 13.92 10.12 -2.47
C LYS A 145 14.41 9.44 -3.75
N LEU A 146 13.79 8.33 -4.16
CA LEU A 146 14.16 7.65 -5.41
C LEU A 146 13.93 8.56 -6.61
N PHE A 147 12.77 9.21 -6.68
CA PHE A 147 12.46 10.15 -7.75
C PHE A 147 13.50 11.27 -7.83
N HIS A 148 13.84 11.89 -6.69
CA HIS A 148 14.83 12.96 -6.63
C HIS A 148 16.19 12.51 -7.17
N MET A 149 16.65 11.31 -6.80
CA MET A 149 17.90 10.75 -7.30
C MET A 149 17.87 10.46 -8.80
N LEU A 150 16.80 9.85 -9.31
CA LEU A 150 16.65 9.53 -10.73
C LEU A 150 16.50 10.79 -11.60
N ASN A 151 15.77 11.79 -11.11
CA ASN A 151 15.66 13.08 -11.77
C ASN A 151 17.03 13.78 -11.86
N HIS A 152 17.85 13.69 -10.80
CA HIS A 152 19.18 14.29 -10.78
C HIS A 152 20.19 13.52 -11.67
N VAL A 153 20.28 12.19 -11.51
CA VAL A 153 21.32 11.36 -12.14
C VAL A 153 20.95 10.94 -13.56
N ALA A 154 19.72 10.48 -13.77
CA ALA A 154 19.26 9.93 -15.03
C ALA A 154 18.38 10.90 -15.83
N ARG A 155 18.18 12.13 -15.34
CA ARG A 155 17.30 13.15 -15.95
C ARG A 155 15.88 12.66 -16.18
N THR A 156 15.44 11.66 -15.41
CA THR A 156 14.08 11.11 -15.48
C THR A 156 13.07 12.22 -15.21
N THR A 157 12.15 12.44 -16.14
CA THR A 157 11.12 13.47 -15.97
C THR A 157 10.06 12.99 -14.97
N PRO A 158 9.29 13.91 -14.35
CA PRO A 158 8.10 13.52 -13.58
C PRO A 158 7.12 12.67 -14.39
N TRP A 159 6.99 12.92 -15.70
CA TRP A 159 6.15 12.15 -16.63
C TRP A 159 6.59 10.70 -16.71
N ASP A 160 7.87 10.47 -16.97
CA ASP A 160 8.42 9.12 -17.08
C ASP A 160 8.25 8.37 -15.77
N PHE A 161 8.54 9.02 -14.64
CA PHE A 161 8.47 8.39 -13.33
C PHE A 161 7.03 8.01 -12.93
N VAL A 162 6.05 8.89 -13.15
CA VAL A 162 4.63 8.58 -12.91
C VAL A 162 4.16 7.49 -13.88
N GLY A 163 4.58 7.54 -15.14
CA GLY A 163 4.32 6.48 -16.11
C GLY A 163 4.89 5.12 -15.67
N THR A 164 6.07 5.09 -15.07
CA THR A 164 6.63 3.89 -14.45
C THR A 164 5.78 3.41 -13.27
N LEU A 165 5.35 4.30 -12.37
CA LEU A 165 4.48 3.93 -11.23
C LEU A 165 3.14 3.35 -11.68
N HIS A 166 2.53 3.92 -12.72
CA HIS A 166 1.31 3.41 -13.33
C HIS A 166 1.50 1.99 -13.84
N ARG A 167 2.61 1.70 -14.54
CA ARG A 167 2.92 0.36 -15.05
C ARG A 167 3.27 -0.63 -13.94
N LEU A 168 3.94 -0.19 -12.88
CA LEU A 168 4.21 -1.02 -11.69
C LEU A 168 2.91 -1.43 -10.98
N THR A 169 1.91 -0.55 -11.00
CA THR A 169 0.58 -0.79 -10.43
C THR A 169 -0.23 -1.72 -11.33
N ASP A 170 -0.38 -1.34 -12.59
CA ASP A 170 -1.03 -2.14 -13.61
C ASP A 170 -0.43 -1.91 -14.99
N ASN A 171 0.38 -2.85 -15.46
CA ASN A 171 0.98 -2.79 -16.78
C ASN A 171 -0.02 -3.09 -17.92
N VAL A 172 -1.18 -3.69 -17.62
CA VAL A 172 -2.20 -3.99 -18.62
C VAL A 172 -3.01 -2.72 -18.94
N ASN A 173 -3.45 -1.99 -17.91
CA ASN A 173 -4.13 -0.71 -18.06
C ASN A 173 -3.47 0.41 -17.24
N PRO A 174 -2.31 0.92 -17.67
CA PRO A 174 -1.56 1.93 -16.92
C PRO A 174 -2.31 3.27 -16.78
N LYS A 175 -3.22 3.59 -17.71
CA LYS A 175 -3.99 4.85 -17.66
C LYS A 175 -5.10 4.86 -16.60
N GLY A 176 -5.43 3.72 -16.01
CA GLY A 176 -6.48 3.61 -14.98
C GLY A 176 -6.04 4.01 -13.57
N ALA A 177 -4.75 4.28 -13.35
CA ALA A 177 -4.22 4.57 -12.03
C ALA A 177 -4.60 6.00 -11.53
N PRO A 178 -5.00 6.16 -10.26
CA PRO A 178 -5.64 7.40 -9.76
C PRO A 178 -4.67 8.53 -9.42
N VAL A 179 -3.35 8.36 -9.62
CA VAL A 179 -2.36 9.42 -9.32
C VAL A 179 -1.98 10.13 -10.61
N SER A 180 -2.32 11.42 -10.72
CA SER A 180 -1.94 12.25 -11.87
C SER A 180 -0.56 12.86 -11.70
N ILE A 181 0.03 13.29 -12.82
CA ILE A 181 1.32 13.97 -12.82
C ILE A 181 1.32 15.29 -12.04
N ASP A 182 0.23 16.07 -12.12
CA ASP A 182 0.11 17.38 -11.46
C ASP A 182 0.37 17.25 -9.96
N THR A 183 -0.05 16.12 -9.39
CA THR A 183 0.12 15.80 -7.97
C THR A 183 1.60 15.69 -7.58
N LEU A 184 2.42 15.04 -8.41
CA LEU A 184 3.86 14.90 -8.16
C LEU A 184 4.61 16.20 -8.53
N TYR A 185 4.19 16.87 -9.59
CA TYR A 185 4.83 18.08 -10.10
C TYR A 185 4.72 19.26 -9.14
N ILE A 186 3.53 19.49 -8.55
CA ILE A 186 3.29 20.52 -7.53
C ILE A 186 4.23 20.32 -6.32
N MET A 187 4.44 19.07 -5.91
CA MET A 187 5.33 18.75 -4.80
C MET A 187 6.82 18.99 -5.13
N CYS A 188 7.22 18.87 -6.40
CA CYS A 188 8.60 19.11 -6.81
C CYS A 188 8.93 20.60 -7.00
N LEU A 189 7.91 21.42 -7.32
CA LEU A 189 8.04 22.87 -7.50
C LEU A 189 7.89 23.68 -6.20
N SER A 190 7.50 23.05 -5.09
CA SER A 190 7.35 23.71 -3.79
C SER A 190 8.69 23.99 -3.07
N LYS A 191 9.77 24.25 -3.82
CA LYS A 191 11.07 24.68 -3.30
C LYS A 191 11.19 26.19 -3.31
#